data_AF-A0A952GL24-F1
#
_entry.id   AF-A0A952GL24-F1
#
_cell.length_a   1.000
_cell.length_b   1.000
_cell.length_c   1.000
_cell.angle_alpha   90.00
_cell.angle_beta   90.00
_cell.angle_gamma   90.00
#
_symmetry.space_group_name_H-M   'P 1'
#
loop_
_entity.id
_entity.type
_entity.pdbx_description
1 polymer ?
#
loop_
_entity_poly.entity_id
_entity_poly.type
_entity_poly.pdbx_seq_one_letter_code
_entity_poly.pdbx_strand_id
1 'polypeptide(L)' 'MTQIVEVDASGADDVLTVIHEAFAGRPTLDPPSTALEETVDSVGKTLAEHGGLLATYAGEPVGAMLFSD' A
#
# COMPACT_ATOMS: atom_id res chain seq x y z
N MET A 1 13.01 -9.89 -11.47
CA MET A 1 11.90 -9.72 -12.43
C MET A 1 10.89 -8.81 -11.79
N THR A 2 10.46 -7.76 -12.49
CA THR A 2 9.44 -6.82 -11.98
C THR A 2 8.08 -7.26 -12.47
N GLN A 3 7.08 -7.26 -11.60
CA GLN A 3 5.67 -7.47 -11.95
C GLN A 3 4.81 -6.37 -11.35
N ILE A 4 3.74 -6.02 -12.04
CA ILE A 4 2.71 -5.09 -11.56
C ILE A 4 1.39 -5.80 -11.81
N VAL A 5 0.60 -5.98 -10.76
CA VAL A 5 -0.69 -6.67 -10.81
C VAL A 5 -1.76 -5.83 -10.12
N GLU A 6 -2.99 -5.95 -10.59
CA GLU A 6 -4.15 -5.43 -9.87
C GLU A 6 -4.43 -6.30 -8.65
N VAL A 7 -4.83 -5.66 -7.55
CA VAL A 7 -5.13 -6.31 -6.27
C VAL A 7 -6.47 -5.82 -5.72
N ASP A 8 -7.18 -6.74 -5.07
CA ASP A 8 -8.36 -6.47 -4.26
C ASP A 8 -8.00 -6.54 -2.76
N ALA A 9 -9.01 -6.62 -1.88
CA ALA A 9 -8.81 -6.70 -0.44
C ALA A 9 -7.88 -7.85 0.03
N SER A 10 -7.70 -8.91 -0.77
CA SER A 10 -6.78 -10.00 -0.43
C SER A 10 -5.30 -9.58 -0.46
N GLY A 11 -4.96 -8.48 -1.13
CA GLY A 11 -3.60 -7.91 -1.16
C GLY A 11 -3.31 -6.91 -0.04
N ALA A 12 -4.21 -6.71 0.92
CA ALA A 12 -4.11 -5.63 1.90
C ALA A 12 -2.85 -5.71 2.79
N ASP A 13 -2.42 -6.90 3.20
CA ASP A 13 -1.21 -7.08 4.01
C ASP A 13 0.06 -6.64 3.27
N ASP A 14 0.20 -7.03 2.00
CA ASP A 14 1.35 -6.66 1.17
C ASP A 14 1.37 -5.15 0.89
N VAL A 15 0.21 -4.56 0.61
CA VAL A 15 0.07 -3.11 0.40
C VAL A 15 0.39 -2.34 1.68
N LEU A 16 -0.08 -2.80 2.85
CA LEU A 16 0.23 -2.16 4.13
C LEU A 16 1.72 -2.19 4.43
N THR A 17 2.38 -3.32 4.17
CA THR A 17 3.83 -3.47 4.34
C THR A 17 4.57 -2.40 3.53
N VAL A 18 4.22 -2.24 2.25
CA VAL A 18 4.82 -1.21 1.40
C VAL A 18 4.55 0.20 1.94
N ILE A 19 3.33 0.51 2.41
CA ILE A 19 3.01 1.82 2.99
C ILE A 19 3.88 2.10 4.20
N HIS A 20 3.94 1.18 5.17
CA HIS A 20 4.71 1.38 6.39
C HIS A 20 6.21 1.50 6.10
N GLU A 21 6.78 0.64 5.25
CA GLU A 21 8.19 0.73 4.86
C GLU A 21 8.51 2.04 4.13
N ALA A 22 7.64 2.46 3.20
CA ALA A 22 7.85 3.68 2.42
C ALA A 22 7.85 4.93 3.30
N PHE A 23 7.05 4.96 4.38
CA PHE A 23 6.89 6.12 5.25
C PHE A 23 7.74 6.09 6.54
N ALA A 24 8.11 4.91 7.06
CA ALA A 24 8.85 4.78 8.33
C ALA A 24 10.24 5.46 8.30
N GLY A 25 10.88 5.53 7.13
CA GLY A 25 12.18 6.18 6.96
C GLY A 25 12.12 7.69 6.66
N ARG A 26 10.93 8.27 6.50
CA ARG A 26 10.77 9.68 6.10
C ARG A 26 10.77 10.60 7.32
N PRO A 27 11.29 11.84 7.20
CA PRO A 27 11.04 12.87 8.21
C PRO A 27 9.54 13.09 8.41
N THR A 28 9.12 13.39 9.64
CA THR A 28 7.75 13.77 9.94
C THR A 28 7.36 15.01 9.13
N LEU A 29 6.21 14.94 8.44
CA LEU A 29 5.64 16.05 7.70
C LEU A 29 4.88 17.01 8.64
N ASP A 30 4.67 18.25 8.20
CA ASP A 30 3.80 19.23 8.86
C ASP A 30 2.68 19.66 7.89
N PRO A 31 1.42 19.18 8.08
CA PRO A 31 0.97 18.27 9.14
C PRO A 31 1.46 16.81 8.93
N PRO A 32 1.47 15.98 9.98
CA PRO A 32 1.84 14.57 9.86
C PRO A 32 0.95 13.80 8.87
N SER A 33 1.53 12.85 8.14
CA SER A 33 0.75 11.92 7.32
C SER A 33 0.11 10.82 8.17
N THR A 34 -1.09 10.38 7.79
CA THR A 34 -1.77 9.23 8.41
C THR A 34 -1.24 7.87 7.94
N ALA A 35 -0.25 7.83 7.05
CA ALA A 35 0.25 6.58 6.43
C ALA A 35 0.71 5.52 7.45
N LEU A 36 1.29 5.93 8.58
CA LEU A 36 1.71 5.00 9.65
C LEU A 36 0.55 4.57 10.56
N GLU A 37 -0.61 5.20 10.45
CA GLU A 37 -1.84 4.85 11.17
C GLU A 37 -2.72 3.87 10.38
N GLU A 38 -2.40 3.65 9.10
CA GLU A 38 -3.08 2.67 8.25
C GLU A 38 -2.98 1.25 8.82
N THR A 39 -4.00 0.45 8.56
CA THR A 39 -4.15 -0.93 9.03
C THR A 39 -4.59 -1.83 7.88
N VAL A 40 -4.50 -3.15 8.07
CA VAL A 40 -4.99 -4.12 7.08
C VAL A 40 -6.48 -3.92 6.80
N ASP A 41 -7.26 -3.55 7.82
CA ASP A 41 -8.70 -3.31 7.68
C ASP A 41 -9.01 -2.02 6.90
N SER A 42 -8.29 -0.92 7.14
CA SER A 42 -8.48 0.33 6.40
C SER A 42 -8.04 0.19 4.93
N VAL A 43 -6.86 -0.40 4.70
CA VAL A 43 -6.35 -0.68 3.35
C VAL A 43 -7.27 -1.65 2.61
N GLY A 44 -7.69 -2.73 3.27
CA GLY A 44 -8.59 -3.73 2.70
C GLY A 44 -9.94 -3.15 2.29
N LYS A 45 -10.49 -2.20 3.06
CA LYS A 45 -11.71 -1.47 2.69
C LYS A 45 -11.51 -0.64 1.43
N THR A 46 -10.43 0.14 1.35
CA THR A 46 -10.14 0.94 0.14
C THR A 46 -9.94 0.05 -1.09
N LEU A 47 -9.21 -1.07 -0.95
CA LEU A 47 -9.01 -2.03 -2.05
C LEU A 47 -10.31 -2.74 -2.45
N ALA A 48 -11.22 -3.02 -1.51
CA ALA A 48 -12.52 -3.59 -1.83
C ALA A 48 -13.42 -2.58 -2.59
N GLU A 49 -13.30 -1.30 -2.27
CA GLU A 49 -14.13 -0.24 -2.85
C GLU A 49 -13.62 0.20 -4.23
N HIS A 50 -12.30 0.39 -4.37
CA HIS A 50 -11.70 0.99 -5.56
C HIS A 50 -10.68 0.09 -6.28
N GLY A 51 -10.12 -0.91 -5.61
CA GLY A 51 -8.99 -1.69 -6.11
C GLY A 51 -7.65 -0.96 -5.99
N GLY A 52 -6.59 -1.59 -6.51
CA GLY A 52 -5.25 -1.00 -6.54
C GLY A 52 -4.25 -1.81 -7.36
N LEU A 53 -3.00 -1.35 -7.34
CA LEU A 53 -1.85 -2.05 -7.93
C LEU A 53 -0.84 -2.43 -6.85
N LEU A 54 -0.25 -3.62 -7.00
CA LEU A 54 0.93 -4.05 -6.27
C LEU A 54 2.09 -4.29 -7.24
N ALA A 55 3.22 -3.65 -6.99
CA ALA A 55 4.46 -3.84 -7.73
C ALA A 55 5.42 -4.71 -6.91
N THR A 56 5.93 -5.77 -7.52
CA THR A 56 6.93 -6.67 -6.91
C THR A 56 8.23 -6.69 -7.70
N TYR A 57 9.36 -6.83 -7.02
CA TYR A 57 10.67 -7.07 -7.62
C TYR A 57 11.27 -8.35 -7.05
N ALA A 58 11.47 -9.35 -7.91
CA ALA A 58 11.96 -10.68 -7.51
C ALA A 58 11.06 -11.37 -6.46
N GLY A 59 9.76 -11.08 -6.48
CA GLY A 59 8.77 -11.66 -5.55
C GLY A 59 8.47 -10.79 -4.33
N GLU A 60 9.32 -9.82 -4.03
CA GLU A 60 9.15 -8.92 -2.87
C GLU A 60 8.32 -7.69 -3.25
N PRO A 61 7.33 -7.28 -2.44
CA PRO A 61 6.62 -6.00 -2.61
C PRO A 61 7.59 -4.81 -2.57
N VAL A 62 7.48 -3.91 -3.53
CA VAL A 62 8.35 -2.71 -3.61
C VAL A 62 7.57 -1.42 -3.89
N GLY A 63 6.28 -1.52 -4.19
CA GLY A 63 5.43 -0.37 -4.50
C GLY A 63 3.97 -0.76 -4.51
N ALA A 64 3.10 0.18 -4.15
CA ALA A 64 1.67 0.00 -4.17
C ALA A 64 0.97 1.30 -4.60
N MET A 65 -0.21 1.18 -5.19
CA MET A 65 -1.08 2.29 -5.53
C MET A 65 -2.51 1.90 -5.19
N LEU A 66 -3.20 2.73 -4.40
CA LEU A 66 -4.63 2.62 -4.20
C LEU A 66 -5.32 3.45 -5.27
N PHE A 67 -6.37 2.91 -5.88
CA PHE A 67 -7.20 3.69 -6.80
C PHE A 67 -8.16 4.59 -6.03
N SER A 68 -8.59 5.65 -6.70
CA SER A 68 -9.66 6.54 -6.27
C SER A 68 -10.38 7.04 -7.53
N ASP A 69 -11.67 7.34 -7.41
CA ASP A 69 -12.48 7.92 -8.49
C ASP A 69 -11.97 9.30 -8.97
#